data_AF-A0A961U9V4-F1
#
_entry.id   AF-A0A961U9V4-F1
#
_cell.length_a   1.000
_cell.length_b   1.000
_cell.length_c   1.000
_cell.angle_alpha   90.00
_cell.angle_beta   90.00
_cell.angle_gamma   90.00
#
_symmetry.space_group_name_H-M   'P 1'
#
loop_
_entity.id
_entity.type
_entity.pdbx_description
1 polymer ?
#
loop_
_entity_poly.entity_id
_entity_poly.type
_entity_poly.pdbx_seq_one_letter_code
_entity_poly.pdbx_strand_id
1 'polypeptide(L)'
;MAAGEAAGAPAVKTPVSQSATTGFAIDGFDPVSYFTEGLARQGQNRLEARWNDAAWRFANPGNRDAFLDDPDIYAPRFGGFGLVALARGQLVDGDPEVFVLHEGRLYLFHSPQNRMVFLRAPGDFVAAAEENWRRINHLPKPVAVETRKAPSDQPGVSIFE
;
A
#
# COMPACT_ATOMS: atom_id res chain seq x y z
N MET A 1 37.60 21.41 -7.39
CA MET A 1 36.49 21.44 -6.43
C MET A 1 35.46 20.44 -6.93
N ALA A 2 35.49 19.22 -6.41
CA ALA A 2 34.51 18.18 -6.73
C ALA A 2 33.44 18.21 -5.64
N ALA A 3 32.26 18.71 -5.97
CA ALA A 3 31.08 18.54 -5.14
C ALA A 3 30.40 17.24 -5.61
N GLY A 4 30.42 16.23 -4.75
CA GLY A 4 29.74 14.96 -4.97
C GLY A 4 28.23 15.17 -4.98
N GLU A 5 27.60 14.71 -6.05
CA GLU A 5 26.16 14.58 -6.16
C GLU A 5 25.73 13.43 -5.25
N ALA A 6 25.16 13.74 -4.09
CA ALA A 6 24.51 12.76 -3.24
C ALA A 6 23.26 12.27 -3.98
N ALA A 7 23.37 11.15 -4.68
CA ALA A 7 22.24 10.42 -5.22
C ALA A 7 21.31 10.04 -4.05
N GLY A 8 20.23 10.80 -3.88
CA GLY A 8 19.16 10.45 -2.95
C GLY A 8 18.65 9.06 -3.30
N ALA A 9 18.71 8.14 -2.34
CA ALA A 9 18.12 6.82 -2.49
C ALA A 9 16.66 6.97 -2.99
N PRO A 10 16.20 6.14 -3.94
CA PRO A 10 14.82 6.21 -4.38
C PRO A 10 13.92 6.00 -3.16
N ALA A 11 13.05 6.97 -2.87
CA ALA A 11 12.02 6.83 -1.86
C ALA A 11 11.24 5.55 -2.19
N VAL A 12 11.27 4.57 -1.29
CA VAL A 12 10.55 3.31 -1.46
C VAL A 12 9.06 3.66 -1.43
N LYS A 13 8.46 3.76 -2.61
CA LYS A 13 7.03 4.01 -2.76
C LYS A 13 6.27 2.86 -2.10
N THR A 14 5.43 3.20 -1.13
CA THR A 14 4.67 2.21 -0.38
C THR A 14 3.39 1.91 -1.17
N PRO A 15 3.10 0.67 -1.58
CA PRO A 15 1.91 0.41 -2.37
C PRO A 15 0.65 0.80 -1.59
N VAL A 16 -0.21 1.60 -2.22
CA VAL A 16 -1.53 1.98 -1.70
C VAL A 16 -2.57 1.13 -2.41
N SER A 17 -3.46 0.51 -1.63
CA SER A 17 -4.65 -0.18 -2.10
C SER A 17 -5.53 0.80 -2.85
N GLN A 18 -5.70 0.54 -4.14
CA GLN A 18 -6.60 1.29 -5.00
C GLN A 18 -7.77 0.37 -5.33
N SER A 19 -8.97 0.85 -5.07
CA SER A 19 -10.20 0.15 -5.39
C SER A 19 -10.18 -0.34 -6.83
N ALA A 20 -10.39 -1.65 -7.04
CA ALA A 20 -10.55 -2.19 -8.38
C ALA A 20 -11.77 -1.58 -9.11
N THR A 21 -12.77 -1.09 -8.36
CA THR A 21 -14.00 -0.51 -8.90
C THR A 21 -13.85 0.96 -9.22
N THR A 22 -13.26 1.74 -8.31
CA THR A 22 -13.24 3.21 -8.41
C THR A 22 -11.88 3.78 -8.82
N GLY A 23 -10.80 3.01 -8.67
CA GLY A 23 -9.43 3.45 -8.89
C GLY A 23 -8.87 4.41 -7.83
N PHE A 24 -9.67 4.78 -6.83
CA PHE A 24 -9.24 5.65 -5.74
C PHE A 24 -8.65 4.86 -4.57
N ALA A 25 -7.75 5.50 -3.83
CA ALA A 25 -7.34 5.03 -2.52
C ALA A 25 -8.57 4.92 -1.63
N ILE A 26 -8.68 3.81 -0.88
CA ILE A 26 -9.77 3.53 0.07
C ILE A 26 -11.17 3.81 -0.49
N ASP A 27 -11.43 3.41 -1.75
CA ASP A 27 -12.70 3.66 -2.47
C ASP A 27 -13.14 5.14 -2.55
N GLY A 28 -12.19 6.07 -2.37
CA GLY A 28 -12.47 7.51 -2.37
C GLY A 28 -13.10 8.01 -1.07
N PHE A 29 -12.93 7.29 0.04
CA PHE A 29 -13.20 7.80 1.38
C PHE A 29 -12.11 8.79 1.82
N ASP A 30 -12.49 9.68 2.73
CA ASP A 30 -11.61 10.69 3.30
C ASP A 30 -10.77 10.09 4.45
N PRO A 31 -9.43 9.98 4.31
CA PRO A 31 -8.57 9.43 5.34
C PRO A 31 -8.51 10.28 6.62
N VAL A 32 -8.78 11.58 6.55
CA VAL A 32 -8.72 12.51 7.69
C VAL A 32 -9.99 12.42 8.55
N SER A 33 -11.14 12.11 7.94
CA SER A 33 -12.42 11.96 8.68
C SER A 33 -12.37 10.84 9.71
N TYR A 34 -11.56 9.79 9.48
CA TYR A 34 -11.36 8.73 10.48
C TYR A 34 -10.83 9.28 11.81
N PHE A 35 -9.89 10.24 11.75
CA PHE A 35 -9.23 10.79 12.93
C PHE A 35 -9.97 11.98 13.54
N THR A 36 -10.59 12.81 12.70
CA THR A 36 -11.26 14.04 13.13
C THR A 36 -12.70 13.79 13.60
N GLU A 37 -13.41 12.88 12.94
CA GLU A 37 -14.82 12.59 13.20
C GLU A 37 -15.05 11.18 13.76
N GLY A 38 -14.06 10.28 13.66
CA GLY A 38 -14.18 8.90 14.13
C GLY A 38 -15.03 8.02 13.21
N LEU A 39 -15.18 8.39 11.94
CA LEU A 39 -16.09 7.73 10.99
C LEU A 39 -15.57 7.78 9.56
N ALA A 40 -15.99 6.80 8.76
CA ALA A 40 -15.70 6.75 7.33
C ALA A 40 -16.63 7.72 6.59
N ARG A 41 -16.05 8.72 5.90
CA ARG A 41 -16.80 9.66 5.05
C ARG A 41 -16.38 9.54 3.61
N GLN A 42 -17.35 9.47 2.70
CA GLN A 42 -17.07 9.57 1.27
C GLN A 42 -16.52 10.97 0.95
N GLY A 43 -15.41 11.02 0.21
CA GLY A 43 -14.88 12.28 -0.30
C GLY A 43 -15.68 12.81 -1.51
N GLN A 44 -15.49 14.08 -1.82
CA GLN A 44 -16.19 14.75 -2.92
C GLN A 44 -15.37 14.66 -4.21
N ASN A 45 -16.03 14.46 -5.36
CA ASN A 45 -15.38 14.39 -6.68
C ASN A 45 -14.49 15.61 -7.03
N ARG A 46 -14.82 16.80 -6.48
CA ARG A 46 -14.07 18.04 -6.73
C ARG A 46 -12.86 18.23 -5.82
N LEU A 47 -12.72 17.38 -4.80
CA LEU A 47 -11.68 17.48 -3.77
C LEU A 47 -10.81 16.24 -3.84
N GLU A 48 -9.93 16.24 -4.83
CA GLU A 48 -8.98 15.16 -5.10
C GLU A 48 -7.54 15.63 -4.91
N ALA A 49 -6.67 14.71 -4.48
CA ALA A 49 -5.23 14.91 -4.49
C ALA A 49 -4.50 13.60 -4.82
N ARG A 50 -3.26 13.70 -5.31
CA ARG A 50 -2.43 12.51 -5.59
C ARG A 50 -1.31 12.41 -4.58
N TRP A 51 -1.15 11.23 -3.99
CA TRP A 51 -0.05 10.92 -3.10
C TRP A 51 0.31 9.44 -3.24
N ASN A 52 1.62 9.16 -3.32
CA ASN A 52 2.18 7.81 -3.41
C ASN A 52 1.53 6.95 -4.52
N ASP A 53 1.45 7.55 -5.72
CA ASP A 53 0.86 7.00 -6.95
C ASP A 53 -0.64 6.65 -6.89
N ALA A 54 -1.35 7.01 -5.81
CA ALA A 54 -2.80 6.85 -5.69
C ALA A 54 -3.54 8.19 -5.72
N ALA A 55 -4.80 8.16 -6.18
CA ALA A 55 -5.71 9.29 -6.11
C ALA A 55 -6.56 9.20 -4.84
N TRP A 56 -6.61 10.28 -4.07
CA TRP A 56 -7.32 10.40 -2.80
C TRP A 56 -8.46 11.41 -2.95
N ARG A 57 -9.53 11.21 -2.19
CA ARG A 57 -10.69 12.11 -2.14
C ARG A 57 -10.95 12.58 -0.73
N PHE A 58 -11.51 13.78 -0.60
CA PHE A 58 -11.70 14.43 0.69
C PHE A 58 -13.10 15.00 0.86
N ALA A 59 -13.63 14.92 2.07
CA ALA A 59 -14.96 15.40 2.43
C ALA A 59 -15.00 16.93 2.45
N ASN A 60 -13.88 17.61 2.71
CA ASN A 60 -13.76 19.06 2.68
C ASN A 60 -12.32 19.52 2.36
N PRO A 61 -12.11 20.80 1.97
CA PRO A 61 -10.77 21.30 1.63
C PRO A 61 -9.76 21.25 2.78
N GLY A 62 -10.19 21.48 4.02
CA GLY A 62 -9.31 21.41 5.20
C GLY A 62 -8.75 20.00 5.41
N ASN A 63 -9.56 18.96 5.20
CA ASN A 63 -9.09 17.57 5.25
C ASN A 63 -8.08 17.27 4.14
N ARG A 64 -8.31 17.75 2.91
CA ARG A 64 -7.33 17.62 1.83
C ARG A 64 -6.00 18.26 2.21
N ASP A 65 -6.05 19.49 2.72
CA ASP A 65 -4.86 20.26 3.03
C ASP A 65 -4.10 19.62 4.21
N ALA A 66 -4.81 19.14 5.25
CA ALA A 66 -4.22 18.40 6.36
C ALA A 66 -3.57 17.08 5.90
N PHE A 67 -4.21 16.34 4.99
CA PHE A 67 -3.61 15.13 4.42
C PHE A 67 -2.36 15.43 3.60
N LEU A 68 -2.34 16.51 2.84
CA LEU A 68 -1.18 16.88 2.03
C LEU A 68 -0.01 17.39 2.87
N ASP A 69 -0.29 17.96 4.05
CA ASP A 69 0.73 18.40 5.00
C ASP A 69 1.41 17.20 5.66
N ASP A 70 0.63 16.23 6.17
CA ASP A 70 1.15 15.04 6.87
C ASP A 70 0.46 13.73 6.43
N PRO A 71 0.69 13.25 5.19
CA PRO A 71 0.00 12.09 4.65
C PRO A 71 0.32 10.80 5.40
N ASP A 72 1.52 10.68 5.98
CA ASP A 72 1.94 9.49 6.75
C ASP A 72 1.17 9.31 8.07
N ILE A 73 0.54 10.37 8.58
CA ILE A 73 -0.32 10.32 9.78
C ILE A 73 -1.70 9.79 9.39
N TYR A 74 -2.26 10.31 8.31
CA TYR A 74 -3.66 10.08 7.93
C TYR A 74 -3.86 8.88 7.01
N ALA A 75 -2.87 8.52 6.20
CA ALA A 75 -2.95 7.36 5.34
C ALA A 75 -3.11 6.08 6.20
N PRO A 76 -3.97 5.13 5.79
CA PRO A 76 -4.08 3.86 6.47
C PRO A 76 -2.74 3.14 6.48
N ARG A 77 -2.43 2.48 7.59
CA ARG A 77 -1.26 1.62 7.68
C ARG A 77 -1.37 0.51 6.65
N PHE A 78 -0.23 0.12 6.10
CA PHE A 78 -0.14 -0.86 5.02
C PHE A 78 -0.93 -0.45 3.77
N GLY A 79 -1.02 0.85 3.50
CA GLY A 79 -1.59 1.36 2.26
C GLY A 79 -3.09 1.11 2.09
N GLY A 80 -3.81 0.70 3.13
CA GLY A 80 -5.25 0.38 3.04
C GLY A 80 -5.57 -1.07 2.70
N PHE A 81 -4.58 -1.97 2.71
CA PHE A 81 -4.85 -3.42 2.68
C PHE A 81 -5.39 -3.91 4.03
N GLY A 82 -6.24 -4.94 3.99
CA GLY A 82 -6.84 -5.53 5.17
C GLY A 82 -5.80 -6.16 6.10
N LEU A 83 -5.66 -5.64 7.32
CA LEU A 83 -4.57 -6.00 8.25
C LEU A 83 -4.51 -7.50 8.55
N VAL A 84 -5.65 -8.15 8.80
CA VAL A 84 -5.65 -9.60 9.12
C VAL A 84 -5.33 -10.46 7.90
N ALA A 85 -5.69 -10.02 6.68
CA ALA A 85 -5.28 -10.71 5.46
C ALA A 85 -3.76 -10.55 5.25
N LEU A 86 -3.24 -9.34 5.48
CA LEU A 86 -1.81 -9.06 5.38
C LEU A 86 -0.99 -9.82 6.43
N ALA A 87 -1.47 -9.94 7.65
CA ALA A 87 -0.87 -10.78 8.70
C ALA A 87 -0.77 -12.26 8.29
N ARG A 88 -1.56 -12.70 7.32
CA ARG A 88 -1.52 -14.05 6.71
C ARG A 88 -0.74 -14.09 5.40
N GLY A 89 -0.06 -12.99 5.03
CA GLY A 89 0.72 -12.87 3.81
C GLY A 89 -0.09 -12.60 2.54
N GLN A 90 -1.35 -12.17 2.66
CA GLN A 90 -2.24 -11.90 1.54
C GLN A 90 -2.47 -10.39 1.37
N LEU A 91 -2.43 -9.89 0.14
CA LEU A 91 -2.88 -8.55 -0.20
C LEU A 91 -4.34 -8.60 -0.61
N VAL A 92 -5.21 -8.12 0.28
CA VAL A 92 -6.65 -8.00 0.04
C VAL A 92 -7.05 -6.59 0.43
N ASP A 93 -7.86 -5.94 -0.41
CA ASP A 93 -8.33 -4.59 -0.16
C ASP A 93 -9.11 -4.53 1.16
N GLY A 94 -8.81 -3.52 1.98
CA GLY A 94 -9.58 -3.21 3.17
C GLY A 94 -10.88 -2.51 2.80
N ASP A 95 -11.94 -2.84 3.51
CA ASP A 95 -13.20 -2.10 3.44
C ASP A 95 -13.04 -0.79 4.23
N PRO A 96 -13.24 0.38 3.60
CA PRO A 96 -13.13 1.69 4.26
C PRO A 96 -14.10 1.87 5.44
N GLU A 97 -15.23 1.16 5.46
CA GLU A 97 -16.21 1.21 6.54
C GLU A 97 -15.83 0.29 7.71
N VAL A 98 -14.92 -0.67 7.49
CA VAL A 98 -14.45 -1.60 8.50
C VAL A 98 -13.04 -1.24 8.94
N PHE A 99 -12.95 -0.36 9.95
CA PHE A 99 -11.69 0.18 10.42
C PHE A 99 -11.52 0.13 11.94
N VAL A 100 -10.28 0.31 12.39
CA VAL A 100 -9.90 0.57 13.78
C VAL A 100 -8.81 1.63 13.80
N LEU A 101 -8.95 2.62 14.69
CA LEU A 101 -7.85 3.45 15.14
C LEU A 101 -7.18 2.76 16.33
N HIS A 102 -5.90 2.40 16.20
CA HIS A 102 -5.12 1.78 17.26
C HIS A 102 -3.73 2.42 17.31
N GLU A 103 -3.33 2.88 18.50
CA GLU A 103 -2.04 3.59 18.71
C GLU A 103 -1.80 4.76 17.74
N GLY A 104 -2.84 5.56 17.49
CA GLY A 104 -2.75 6.71 16.59
C GLY A 104 -2.63 6.34 15.11
N ARG A 105 -2.87 5.07 14.73
CA ARG A 105 -2.83 4.60 13.35
C ARG A 105 -4.16 4.04 12.88
N LEU A 106 -4.49 4.32 11.62
CA LEU A 106 -5.66 3.77 10.95
C LEU A 106 -5.35 2.40 10.35
N TYR A 107 -6.18 1.43 10.69
CA TYR A 107 -6.12 0.06 10.16
C TYR A 107 -7.46 -0.29 9.52
N LEU A 108 -7.41 -0.79 8.28
CA LEU A 108 -8.60 -1.28 7.56
C LEU A 108 -8.65 -2.81 7.61
N PHE A 109 -9.85 -3.34 7.43
CA PHE A 109 -10.12 -4.78 7.42
C PHE A 109 -11.02 -5.12 6.25
N HIS A 110 -10.80 -6.29 5.65
CA HIS A 110 -11.67 -6.76 4.56
C HIS A 110 -13.11 -7.08 5.03
N SER A 111 -13.30 -7.44 6.30
CA SER A 111 -14.60 -7.78 6.85
C SER A 111 -14.73 -7.47 8.34
N PRO A 112 -15.95 -7.30 8.87
CA PRO A 112 -16.19 -7.13 10.31
C PRO A 112 -15.65 -8.29 11.15
N GLN A 113 -15.64 -9.51 10.61
CA GLN A 113 -15.08 -10.70 11.25
C GLN A 113 -13.57 -10.59 11.38
N ASN A 114 -12.86 -10.13 10.34
CA ASN A 114 -11.43 -9.85 10.43
C ASN A 114 -11.14 -8.80 11.51
N ARG A 115 -11.93 -7.72 11.57
CA ARG A 115 -11.82 -6.71 12.62
C ARG A 115 -12.00 -7.32 14.02
N MET A 116 -13.01 -8.17 14.21
CA MET A 116 -13.25 -8.82 15.50
C MET A 116 -12.10 -9.73 15.92
N VAL A 117 -11.51 -10.47 14.97
CA VAL A 117 -10.34 -11.31 15.22
C VAL A 117 -9.14 -10.47 15.64
N PHE A 118 -8.89 -9.35 14.96
CA PHE A 118 -7.82 -8.41 15.32
C PHE A 118 -7.94 -7.89 16.75
N LEU A 119 -9.15 -7.49 17.17
CA LEU A 119 -9.40 -6.93 18.50
C LEU A 119 -9.07 -7.89 19.65
N ARG A 120 -8.91 -9.20 19.40
CA ARG A 120 -8.50 -10.18 20.42
C ARG A 120 -7.01 -10.15 20.73
N ALA A 121 -6.17 -9.79 19.75
CA ALA A 121 -4.71 -9.74 19.91
C ALA A 121 -4.07 -8.71 18.97
N PRO A 122 -4.32 -7.39 19.17
CA PRO A 122 -3.89 -6.35 18.24
C PRO A 122 -2.38 -6.37 17.96
N GLY A 123 -1.55 -6.50 18.99
CA GLY A 123 -0.09 -6.49 18.87
C GLY A 123 0.45 -7.62 17.99
N ASP A 124 -0.05 -8.84 18.19
CA ASP A 124 0.38 -10.03 17.43
C ASP A 124 0.05 -9.86 15.93
N PHE A 125 -1.15 -9.36 15.62
CA PHE A 125 -1.56 -9.12 14.24
C PHE A 125 -0.79 -7.98 13.59
N VAL A 126 -0.50 -6.90 14.31
CA VAL A 126 0.35 -5.81 13.78
C VAL A 126 1.75 -6.34 13.48
N ALA A 127 2.38 -7.07 14.40
CA ALA A 127 3.72 -7.61 14.20
C ALA A 127 3.78 -8.56 12.99
N ALA A 128 2.82 -9.48 12.88
CA ALA A 128 2.73 -10.40 11.74
C ALA A 128 2.47 -9.67 10.41
N ALA A 129 1.64 -8.62 10.41
CA ALA A 129 1.40 -7.80 9.23
C ALA A 129 2.65 -7.02 8.82
N GLU A 130 3.43 -6.48 9.76
CA GLU A 130 4.68 -5.78 9.45
C GLU A 130 5.74 -6.69 8.84
N GLU A 131 5.88 -7.91 9.34
CA GLU A 131 6.79 -8.90 8.77
C GLU A 131 6.42 -9.23 7.33
N ASN A 132 5.15 -9.54 7.08
CA ASN A 132 4.65 -9.83 5.74
C ASN A 132 4.74 -8.62 4.81
N TRP A 133 4.45 -7.42 5.32
CA TRP A 133 4.57 -6.18 4.57
C TRP A 133 5.99 -5.95 4.08
N ARG A 134 6.99 -6.13 4.95
CA ARG A 134 8.41 -6.09 4.56
C ARG A 134 8.70 -7.11 3.46
N ARG A 135 8.26 -8.35 3.62
CA ARG A 135 8.49 -9.41 2.62
C ARG A 135 7.92 -9.05 1.25
N ILE A 136 6.72 -8.49 1.21
CA ILE A 136 6.03 -8.13 -0.04
C ILE A 136 6.61 -6.86 -0.67
N ASN A 137 6.88 -5.84 0.16
CA ASN A 137 7.38 -4.53 -0.28
C ASN A 137 8.89 -4.52 -0.58
N HIS A 138 9.63 -5.56 -0.19
CA HIS A 138 11.04 -5.77 -0.53
C HIS A 138 11.27 -6.80 -1.64
N LEU A 139 10.22 -7.30 -2.30
CA LEU A 139 10.42 -8.03 -3.56
C LEU A 139 10.87 -7.03 -4.64
N PRO A 140 12.01 -7.26 -5.33
CA PRO A 140 12.28 -6.52 -6.55
C PRO A 140 11.09 -6.74 -7.50
N LYS A 141 10.60 -5.68 -8.15
CA LYS A 141 9.61 -5.80 -9.24
C LYS A 141 10.05 -6.96 -10.13
N PRO A 142 9.17 -7.90 -10.53
CA PRO A 142 9.56 -8.93 -11.46
C PRO A 142 10.10 -8.22 -12.71
N VAL A 143 11.41 -8.28 -12.91
CA VAL A 143 12.03 -7.88 -14.17
C VAL A 143 11.42 -8.84 -15.17
N ALA A 144 10.68 -8.30 -16.14
CA ALA A 144 10.22 -9.09 -17.26
C ALA A 144 11.44 -9.86 -17.76
N VAL A 145 11.40 -11.19 -17.63
CA VAL A 145 12.44 -12.04 -18.21
C VAL A 145 12.21 -11.91 -19.70
N GLU A 146 12.82 -10.87 -20.28
CA GLU A 146 12.92 -10.73 -21.71
C GLU A 146 13.60 -12.00 -22.16
N THR A 147 12.82 -12.85 -22.80
CA THR A 147 13.24 -14.15 -23.28
C THR A 147 14.41 -13.87 -24.20
N ARG A 148 15.63 -14.03 -23.67
CA ARG A 148 16.83 -14.05 -24.49
C ARG A 148 16.62 -15.21 -25.45
N LYS A 149 16.26 -14.88 -26.68
CA LYS A 149 16.34 -15.80 -27.81
C LYS A 149 17.76 -16.36 -27.78
N ALA A 150 17.90 -17.65 -27.52
CA ALA A 150 19.20 -18.30 -27.41
C ALA A 150 19.99 -18.03 -28.71
N PRO A 151 21.27 -17.60 -28.64
CA PRO A 151 22.13 -17.65 -29.79
C PRO A 151 22.34 -19.12 -30.16
N SER A 152 21.78 -19.53 -31.30
CA SER A 152 22.09 -20.80 -31.93
C SER A 152 23.44 -20.65 -32.61
N ASP A 153 24.53 -20.85 -31.89
CA ASP A 153 25.81 -21.16 -32.55
C ASP A 153 26.80 -21.90 -31.63
N GLN A 154 27.43 -22.88 -32.26
CA GLN A 154 28.65 -23.64 -31.93
C GLN A 154 28.56 -24.93 -31.09
N PRO A 155 29.54 -25.85 -31.23
CA PRO A 155 30.37 -26.21 -32.40
C PRO A 155 30.45 -27.74 -32.63
N GLY A 156 31.05 -28.13 -33.77
CA GLY A 156 31.22 -29.51 -34.20
C GLY A 156 32.02 -30.41 -33.25
N VAL A 157 31.65 -31.69 -33.27
CA VAL A 157 32.46 -32.80 -32.75
C VAL A 157 32.65 -33.78 -33.90
N SER A 158 33.90 -33.87 -34.37
CA SER A 158 34.37 -35.02 -35.15
C SER A 158 34.44 -36.24 -34.24
N ILE A 159 33.85 -37.35 -34.68
CA ILE A 159 34.24 -38.69 -34.26
C ILE A 159 34.55 -39.51 -35.51
N PHE A 160 35.72 -40.17 -35.46
CA PHE A 160 36.20 -41.15 -36.43
C PHE A 160 35.42 -42.46 -36.28
N GLU A 161 35.05 -43.10 -37.40
CA GLU A 161 35.53 -44.43 -37.83
C GLU A 161 35.22 -44.66 -39.31
#